data_AF-A0A1F4BJD8-F1
#
_entry.id   AF-A0A1F4BJD8-F1
#
_cell.length_a   1.000
_cell.length_b   1.000
_cell.length_c   1.000
_cell.angle_alpha   90.00
_cell.angle_beta   90.00
_cell.angle_gamma   90.00
#
_symmetry.space_group_name_H-M   'P 1'
#
loop_
_entity.id
_entity.type
_entity.pdbx_description
1 polymer ?
#
loop_
_entity_poly.entity_id
_entity_poly.type
_entity_poly.pdbx_seq_one_letter_code
_entity_poly.pdbx_strand_id
1 'polypeptide(L)'
;MGDWIVKRTLARTPLLLLFVALVAGGEETRVLETADGGQIRYTLRTYAPDAHRLDPAIGLAPTDALDVAKLVTRHLAAGRVEEVSLLSTAPKARFERLRESFAGWSLDDFARAFGRYFAPGNRIVGEAAIGNHRLLMWYLSDTDYVTGYFFAEVDGKLLLDDVPSDARTRLRRVLEAHRSGRAQ
;
A
#
# COMPACT_ATOMS: atom_id res chain seq x y z
N MET A 1 42.96 21.57 -41.79
CA MET A 1 42.46 20.19 -41.96
C MET A 1 42.86 19.39 -40.71
N GLY A 2 42.10 19.21 -39.65
CA GLY A 2 40.78 19.67 -39.20
C GLY A 2 40.64 19.10 -37.79
N ASP A 3 40.73 19.96 -36.76
CA ASP A 3 40.64 19.54 -35.35
C ASP A 3 39.20 19.14 -35.02
N TRP A 4 39.01 17.87 -34.65
CA TRP A 4 37.72 17.33 -34.23
C TRP A 4 37.67 17.24 -32.71
N ILE A 5 37.13 18.28 -32.06
CA ILE A 5 36.80 18.26 -30.64
C ILE A 5 35.51 17.46 -30.45
N VAL A 6 35.65 16.21 -30.00
CA VAL A 6 34.54 15.38 -29.55
C VAL A 6 34.01 15.95 -28.22
N LYS A 7 32.91 16.69 -28.27
CA LYS A 7 32.15 17.09 -27.08
C LYS A 7 31.50 15.84 -26.48
N ARG A 8 32.05 15.33 -25.37
CA ARG A 8 31.38 14.34 -24.52
C ARG A 8 30.27 15.04 -23.73
N THR A 9 29.04 14.82 -24.13
CA THR A 9 27.85 15.21 -23.37
C THR A 9 27.74 14.31 -22.13
N LEU A 10 28.15 14.82 -20.97
CA LEU A 10 27.89 14.18 -19.69
C LEU A 10 26.39 14.25 -19.41
N ALA A 11 25.70 13.12 -19.58
CA ALA A 11 24.35 12.93 -19.09
C ALA A 11 24.36 13.11 -17.57
N ARG A 12 23.71 14.16 -17.09
CA ARG A 12 23.50 14.41 -15.67
C ARG A 12 22.48 13.40 -15.15
N THR A 13 22.95 12.34 -14.52
CA THR A 13 22.11 11.50 -13.67
C THR A 13 21.60 12.36 -12.51
N PRO A 14 20.28 12.54 -12.31
CA PRO A 14 19.79 13.24 -11.13
C PRO A 14 20.13 12.40 -9.90
N LEU A 15 21.04 12.95 -9.09
CA LEU A 15 21.40 12.44 -7.78
C LEU A 15 20.18 12.65 -6.87
N LEU A 16 19.49 11.56 -6.52
CA LEU A 16 18.39 11.58 -5.57
C LEU A 16 18.95 11.96 -4.19
N LEU A 17 18.70 13.19 -3.72
CA LEU A 17 19.11 13.65 -2.40
C LEU A 17 18.08 13.19 -1.35
N LEU A 18 18.42 12.14 -0.62
CA LEU A 18 17.69 11.66 0.54
C LEU A 18 18.10 12.49 1.77
N PHE A 19 17.26 13.43 2.22
CA PHE A 19 17.42 14.05 3.53
C PHE A 19 16.73 13.21 4.59
N VAL A 20 17.50 12.44 5.35
CA VAL A 20 17.02 11.64 6.48
C VAL A 20 17.04 12.50 7.75
N ALA A 21 15.87 12.84 8.28
CA ALA A 21 15.73 13.29 9.66
C ALA A 21 15.23 12.09 10.48
N LEU A 22 16.14 11.44 11.21
CA LEU A 22 15.81 10.26 12.02
C LEU A 22 15.05 10.70 13.28
N VAL A 23 13.72 10.65 13.24
CA VAL A 23 12.90 10.78 14.45
C VAL A 23 12.75 9.38 15.04
N ALA A 24 13.07 9.23 16.32
CA ALA A 24 12.92 7.99 17.08
C ALA A 24 11.43 7.59 17.14
N GLY A 25 10.97 6.87 16.12
CA GLY A 25 9.57 6.52 15.97
C GLY A 25 9.16 6.05 14.58
N GLY A 26 10.04 5.35 13.84
CA GLY A 26 9.70 4.55 12.63
C GLY A 26 8.95 5.24 11.48
N GLU A 27 8.68 6.55 11.59
CA GLU A 27 7.96 7.38 10.66
C GLU A 27 8.89 8.47 10.14
N GLU A 28 8.99 8.59 8.82
CA GLU A 28 9.82 9.59 8.16
C GLU A 28 9.04 10.30 7.06
N THR A 29 9.34 11.56 6.82
CA THR A 29 8.76 12.30 5.69
C THR A 29 9.62 12.08 4.45
N ARG A 30 9.00 11.65 3.36
CA ARG A 30 9.63 11.43 2.06
C ARG A 30 9.05 12.34 0.99
N VAL A 31 9.84 12.55 -0.06
CA VAL A 31 9.42 13.23 -1.28
C VAL A 31 9.71 12.28 -2.45
N LEU A 32 8.67 11.94 -3.21
CA LEU A 32 8.79 11.19 -4.45
C LEU A 32 8.73 12.17 -5.63
N GLU A 33 9.78 12.17 -6.45
CA GLU A 33 9.76 12.84 -7.75
C GLU A 33 8.93 12.01 -8.74
N THR A 34 8.04 12.67 -9.46
CA THR A 34 7.19 12.05 -10.47
C THR A 34 7.77 12.25 -11.86
N ALA A 35 7.44 11.35 -12.80
CA ALA A 35 8.02 11.37 -14.15
C ALA A 35 7.68 12.64 -14.95
N ASP A 36 6.61 13.35 -14.56
CA ASP A 36 6.18 14.65 -15.09
C ASP A 36 6.91 15.84 -14.43
N GLY A 37 7.93 15.60 -13.60
CA GLY A 37 8.68 16.64 -12.88
C GLY A 37 7.98 17.17 -11.63
N GLY A 38 6.84 16.61 -11.25
CA GLY A 38 6.16 16.92 -10.00
C GLY A 38 6.78 16.28 -8.76
N GLN A 39 6.24 16.63 -7.59
CA GLN A 39 6.67 16.06 -6.30
C GLN A 39 5.48 15.62 -5.45
N ILE A 40 5.61 14.46 -4.83
CA ILE A 40 4.64 13.91 -3.87
C ILE A 40 5.32 13.82 -2.51
N ARG A 41 4.90 14.66 -1.56
CA ARG A 41 5.31 14.57 -0.16
C ARG A 41 4.35 13.65 0.59
N TYR A 42 4.90 12.70 1.35
CA TYR A 42 4.14 11.73 2.16
C TYR A 42 4.96 11.35 3.40
N THR A 43 4.31 10.82 4.44
CA THR A 43 5.03 10.15 5.54
C THR A 43 5.05 8.65 5.28
N LEU A 44 6.14 7.99 5.67
CA LEU A 44 6.30 6.55 5.59
C LEU A 44 6.54 6.01 6.98
N ARG A 45 5.65 5.13 7.44
CA ARG A 45 5.78 4.36 8.66
C ARG A 45 6.26 2.94 8.33
N THR A 46 7.27 2.48 9.06
CA THR A 46 7.79 1.11 8.98
C THR A 46 7.21 0.24 10.08
N TYR A 47 7.22 -1.08 9.84
CA TYR A 47 6.64 -2.07 10.73
C TYR A 47 7.66 -3.16 11.07
N ALA A 48 7.43 -3.87 12.17
CA ALA A 48 8.21 -5.05 12.51
C ALA A 48 8.12 -6.11 11.38
N PRO A 49 9.16 -6.95 11.16
CA PRO A 49 9.18 -7.92 10.06
C PRO A 49 8.01 -8.91 10.06
N ASP A 50 7.44 -9.20 11.23
CA ASP A 50 6.33 -10.12 11.45
C ASP A 50 4.98 -9.42 11.67
N ALA A 51 4.92 -8.10 11.49
CA ALA A 51 3.73 -7.30 11.70
C ALA A 51 2.55 -7.72 10.82
N HIS A 52 2.77 -8.48 9.75
CA HIS A 52 1.71 -9.01 8.90
C HIS A 52 0.93 -10.15 9.57
N ARG A 53 1.52 -10.87 10.54
CA ARG A 53 0.92 -12.06 11.14
C ARG A 53 -0.34 -11.73 11.94
N LEU A 54 -1.25 -12.69 11.97
CA LEU A 54 -2.42 -12.65 12.85
C LEU A 54 -2.03 -13.16 14.23
N ASP A 55 -2.22 -12.33 15.24
CA ASP A 55 -2.20 -12.75 16.64
C ASP A 55 -3.67 -12.90 17.10
N PRO A 56 -4.13 -14.12 17.42
CA PRO A 56 -5.51 -14.33 17.88
C PRO A 56 -5.80 -13.67 19.24
N ALA A 57 -4.79 -13.32 20.03
CA ALA A 57 -4.96 -12.62 21.30
C ALA A 57 -5.24 -11.12 21.14
N ILE A 58 -4.97 -10.55 19.96
CA ILE A 58 -5.16 -9.13 19.68
C ILE A 58 -6.50 -8.92 18.97
N GLY A 59 -7.38 -8.14 19.59
CA GLY A 59 -8.61 -7.67 18.96
C GLY A 59 -8.28 -6.63 17.89
N LEU A 60 -8.53 -6.95 16.63
CA LEU A 60 -8.37 -6.00 15.51
C LEU A 60 -9.50 -4.98 15.53
N ALA A 61 -9.16 -3.69 15.52
CA ALA A 61 -10.11 -2.59 15.46
C ALA A 61 -9.86 -1.71 14.22
N PRO A 62 -10.90 -1.07 13.65
CA PRO A 62 -10.74 -0.25 12.45
C PRO A 62 -10.18 1.15 12.75
N THR A 63 -9.14 1.23 13.59
CA THR A 63 -8.52 2.48 14.05
C THR A 63 -7.13 2.69 13.48
N ASP A 64 -6.47 1.64 12.99
CA ASP A 64 -5.18 1.70 12.33
C ASP A 64 -5.20 0.92 11.00
N ALA A 65 -4.38 1.34 10.04
CA ALA A 65 -4.41 0.78 8.68
C ALA A 65 -3.97 -0.69 8.64
N LEU A 66 -3.06 -1.10 9.53
CA LEU A 66 -2.56 -2.46 9.61
C LEU A 66 -3.67 -3.42 10.09
N ASP A 67 -4.37 -3.07 11.16
CA ASP A 67 -5.45 -3.89 11.70
C ASP A 67 -6.62 -3.98 10.73
N VAL A 68 -7.03 -2.87 10.10
CA VAL A 68 -8.07 -2.90 9.06
C VAL A 68 -7.63 -3.80 7.91
N ALA A 69 -6.38 -3.70 7.43
CA ALA A 69 -5.88 -4.56 6.36
C ALA A 69 -5.92 -6.04 6.75
N LYS A 70 -5.47 -6.38 7.96
CA LYS A 70 -5.55 -7.75 8.49
C LYS A 70 -6.99 -8.23 8.59
N LEU A 71 -7.89 -7.37 9.08
CA LEU A 71 -9.30 -7.67 9.23
C LEU A 71 -9.95 -7.95 7.88
N VAL A 72 -9.76 -7.06 6.90
CA VAL A 72 -10.21 -7.20 5.51
C VAL A 72 -9.70 -8.51 4.91
N THR A 73 -8.40 -8.76 4.97
CA THR A 73 -7.79 -9.99 4.43
C THR A 73 -8.31 -11.24 5.11
N ARG A 74 -8.51 -11.21 6.43
CA ARG A 74 -9.09 -12.32 7.20
C ARG A 74 -10.54 -12.61 6.81
N HIS A 75 -11.35 -11.57 6.59
CA HIS A 75 -12.73 -11.75 6.11
C HIS A 75 -12.77 -12.27 4.67
N LEU A 76 -11.93 -11.73 3.79
CA LEU A 76 -11.78 -12.23 2.41
C LEU A 76 -11.35 -13.70 2.39
N ALA A 77 -10.35 -14.10 3.18
CA ALA A 77 -9.88 -15.49 3.24
C ALA A 77 -10.97 -16.48 3.69
N ALA A 78 -12.00 -15.99 4.37
CA ALA A 78 -13.13 -16.79 4.81
C ALA A 78 -14.40 -16.57 3.95
N GLY A 79 -14.28 -15.96 2.76
CA GLY A 79 -15.39 -15.70 1.85
C GLY A 79 -16.44 -14.70 2.36
N ARG A 80 -16.15 -13.96 3.44
CA ARG A 80 -17.10 -13.03 4.07
C ARG A 80 -17.13 -11.67 3.37
N VAL A 81 -17.63 -11.64 2.14
CA VAL A 81 -17.65 -10.43 1.28
C VAL A 81 -18.48 -9.28 1.85
N GLU A 82 -19.56 -9.59 2.58
CA GLU A 82 -20.40 -8.57 3.22
C GLU A 82 -19.63 -7.84 4.34
N GLU A 83 -18.96 -8.58 5.22
CA GLU A 83 -18.12 -8.02 6.29
C GLU A 83 -17.01 -7.11 5.75
N VAL A 84 -16.37 -7.52 4.65
CA VAL A 84 -15.35 -6.69 3.97
C VAL A 84 -15.95 -5.39 3.43
N SER A 85 -17.20 -5.46 2.95
CA SER A 85 -17.89 -4.32 2.39
C SER A 85 -18.23 -3.28 3.44
N LEU A 86 -18.54 -3.70 4.67
CA LEU A 86 -18.77 -2.79 5.80
C LEU A 86 -17.52 -2.02 6.23
N LEU A 87 -16.32 -2.49 5.85
CA LEU A 87 -15.03 -1.83 6.13
C LEU A 87 -14.62 -0.84 5.02
N SER A 88 -15.58 -0.20 4.35
CA SER A 88 -15.34 0.69 3.20
C SER A 88 -16.09 2.01 3.31
N THR A 89 -15.54 3.06 2.70
CA THR A 89 -16.20 4.35 2.53
C THR A 89 -17.39 4.31 1.56
N ALA A 90 -17.55 3.22 0.78
CA ALA A 90 -18.66 3.01 -0.14
C ALA A 90 -19.18 1.55 -0.07
N PRO A 91 -19.81 1.14 1.03
CA PRO A 91 -20.05 -0.28 1.35
C PRO A 91 -20.90 -1.00 0.32
N LYS A 92 -22.03 -0.41 -0.11
CA LYS A 92 -22.89 -0.99 -1.14
C LYS A 92 -22.15 -1.20 -2.46
N ALA A 93 -21.37 -0.20 -2.90
CA ALA A 93 -20.62 -0.27 -4.15
C ALA A 93 -19.48 -1.30 -4.08
N ARG A 94 -18.83 -1.43 -2.91
CA ARG A 94 -17.82 -2.47 -2.68
C ARG A 94 -18.46 -3.86 -2.72
N PHE A 95 -19.59 -4.06 -2.07
CA PHE A 95 -20.28 -5.34 -2.06
C PHE A 95 -20.58 -5.83 -3.48
N GLU A 96 -21.19 -4.98 -4.31
CA GLU A 96 -21.48 -5.35 -5.69
C GLU A 96 -20.22 -5.71 -6.48
N ARG A 97 -19.14 -4.91 -6.34
CA ARG A 97 -17.86 -5.21 -7.01
C ARG A 97 -17.24 -6.52 -6.55
N LEU A 98 -17.26 -6.82 -5.25
CA LEU A 98 -16.68 -8.06 -4.71
C LEU A 98 -17.53 -9.27 -5.14
N ARG A 99 -18.86 -9.15 -5.07
CA ARG A 99 -19.80 -10.18 -5.51
C ARG A 99 -19.60 -10.52 -7.00
N GLU A 100 -19.42 -9.51 -7.84
CA GLU A 100 -19.13 -9.69 -9.26
C GLU A 100 -17.74 -10.28 -9.50
N SER A 101 -16.71 -9.71 -8.86
CA SER A 101 -15.31 -10.13 -9.05
C SER A 101 -15.06 -11.59 -8.64
N PHE A 102 -15.80 -12.08 -7.64
CA PHE A 102 -15.67 -13.43 -7.10
C PHE A 102 -16.86 -14.33 -7.46
N ALA A 103 -17.61 -13.98 -8.49
CA ALA A 103 -18.68 -14.84 -8.99
C ALA A 103 -18.11 -16.22 -9.36
N GLY A 104 -18.68 -17.28 -8.77
CA GLY A 104 -18.25 -18.66 -8.99
C GLY A 104 -17.06 -19.11 -8.13
N TRP A 105 -16.51 -18.27 -7.26
CA TRP A 105 -15.44 -18.68 -6.35
C TRP A 105 -15.95 -19.61 -5.26
N SER A 106 -15.18 -20.66 -4.97
CA SER A 106 -15.36 -21.51 -3.79
C SER A 106 -14.69 -20.90 -2.55
N LEU A 107 -15.00 -21.44 -1.37
CA LEU A 107 -14.32 -21.04 -0.13
C LEU A 107 -12.80 -21.33 -0.19
N ASP A 108 -12.41 -22.41 -0.86
CA ASP A 108 -11.00 -22.77 -1.03
C ASP A 108 -10.25 -21.77 -1.91
N ASP A 109 -10.92 -21.20 -2.92
CA ASP A 109 -10.35 -20.12 -3.73
C ASP A 109 -10.06 -18.87 -2.90
N PHE A 110 -11.00 -18.49 -2.04
CA PHE A 110 -10.81 -17.39 -1.09
C PHE A 110 -9.66 -17.66 -0.11
N ALA A 111 -9.66 -18.83 0.52
CA ALA A 111 -8.64 -19.22 1.49
C ALA A 111 -7.25 -19.21 0.86
N ARG A 112 -7.12 -19.75 -0.36
CA ARG A 112 -5.86 -19.76 -1.12
C ARG A 112 -5.42 -18.35 -1.53
N ALA A 113 -6.32 -17.53 -2.06
CA ALA A 113 -5.97 -16.21 -2.60
C ALA A 113 -5.62 -15.19 -1.52
N PHE A 114 -6.30 -15.23 -0.36
CA PHE A 114 -6.15 -14.24 0.70
C PHE A 114 -5.44 -14.76 1.94
N GLY A 115 -5.53 -16.05 2.25
CA GLY A 115 -4.77 -16.66 3.36
C GLY A 115 -3.26 -16.54 3.16
N ARG A 116 -2.80 -16.53 1.90
CA ARG A 116 -1.38 -16.38 1.56
C ARG A 116 -0.75 -15.13 2.16
N TYR A 117 -1.49 -14.03 2.35
CA TYR A 117 -0.96 -12.78 2.89
C TYR A 117 -0.25 -12.99 4.24
N PHE A 118 -0.74 -13.93 5.05
CA PHE A 118 -0.21 -14.24 6.38
C PHE A 118 0.94 -15.27 6.38
N ALA A 119 1.37 -15.75 5.20
CA ALA A 119 2.46 -16.71 5.09
C ALA A 119 3.81 -16.13 5.60
N PRO A 120 4.71 -16.96 6.16
CA PRO A 120 5.97 -16.48 6.76
C PRO A 120 6.91 -15.69 5.83
N GLY A 121 6.85 -15.90 4.51
CA GLY A 121 7.66 -15.18 3.52
C GLY A 121 7.13 -13.79 3.14
N ASN A 122 5.87 -13.51 3.46
CA ASN A 122 5.25 -12.21 3.20
C ASN A 122 5.56 -11.23 4.32
N ARG A 123 5.41 -9.92 4.06
CA ARG A 123 5.69 -8.88 5.06
C ARG A 123 5.00 -7.56 4.72
N ILE A 124 4.82 -6.72 5.73
CA ILE A 124 4.47 -5.31 5.52
C ILE A 124 5.72 -4.55 5.09
N VAL A 125 5.65 -3.88 3.94
CA VAL A 125 6.73 -3.03 3.43
C VAL A 125 6.73 -1.69 4.14
N GLY A 126 5.53 -1.16 4.42
CA GLY A 126 5.32 0.08 5.13
C GLY A 126 3.92 0.62 4.94
N GLU A 127 3.64 1.74 5.58
CA GLU A 127 2.43 2.53 5.41
C GLU A 127 2.80 3.94 4.96
N ALA A 128 2.30 4.36 3.81
CA ALA A 128 2.45 5.72 3.32
C ALA A 128 1.21 6.55 3.65
N ALA A 129 1.37 7.79 4.12
CA ALA A 129 0.26 8.68 4.48
C ALA A 129 0.32 10.03 3.76
N ILE A 130 -0.85 10.51 3.32
CA ILE A 130 -1.09 11.86 2.81
C ILE A 130 -2.38 12.39 3.43
N GLY A 131 -2.28 13.35 4.35
CA GLY A 131 -3.45 13.89 5.07
C GLY A 131 -4.17 12.78 5.82
N ASN A 132 -5.46 12.58 5.54
CA ASN A 132 -6.30 11.54 6.15
C ASN A 132 -6.31 10.22 5.37
N HIS A 133 -5.49 10.10 4.31
CA HIS A 133 -5.42 8.89 3.51
C HIS A 133 -4.16 8.10 3.85
N ARG A 134 -4.27 6.77 3.79
CA ARG A 134 -3.19 5.81 4.03
C ARG A 134 -3.10 4.81 2.88
N LEU A 135 -1.90 4.30 2.65
CA LEU A 135 -1.61 3.16 1.80
C LEU A 135 -0.80 2.18 2.63
N LEU A 136 -1.35 1.01 2.94
CA LEU A 136 -0.57 -0.09 3.50
C LEU A 136 -0.01 -0.93 2.36
N MET A 137 1.30 -1.14 2.33
CA MET A 137 2.00 -1.91 1.30
C MET A 137 2.42 -3.27 1.84
N TRP A 138 2.11 -4.32 1.09
CA TRP A 138 2.34 -5.70 1.49
C TRP A 138 3.10 -6.44 0.41
N TYR A 139 4.23 -7.03 0.77
CA TYR A 139 5.03 -7.86 -0.13
C TYR A 139 4.56 -9.32 -0.09
N LEU A 140 4.30 -9.87 -1.28
CA LEU A 140 3.90 -11.25 -1.52
C LEU A 140 5.06 -12.02 -2.17
N SER A 141 5.71 -12.89 -1.41
CA SER A 141 6.93 -13.59 -1.80
C SER A 141 6.74 -14.63 -2.90
N ASP A 142 5.54 -15.23 -2.98
CA ASP A 142 5.19 -16.21 -4.02
C ASP A 142 5.16 -15.58 -5.42
N THR A 143 4.89 -14.28 -5.51
CA THR A 143 4.83 -13.53 -6.77
C THR A 143 5.89 -12.44 -6.92
N ASP A 144 6.77 -12.30 -5.92
CA ASP A 144 7.73 -11.19 -5.80
C ASP A 144 7.09 -9.81 -6.07
N TYR A 145 5.93 -9.56 -5.44
CA TYR A 145 5.08 -8.42 -5.78
C TYR A 145 4.62 -7.63 -4.56
N VAL A 146 4.64 -6.31 -4.66
CA VAL A 146 4.08 -5.41 -3.65
C VAL A 146 2.63 -5.07 -4.01
N THR A 147 1.68 -5.50 -3.19
CA THR A 147 0.28 -5.08 -3.25
C THR A 147 0.01 -3.97 -2.25
N GLY A 148 -1.18 -3.37 -2.30
CA GLY A 148 -1.56 -2.37 -1.30
C GLY A 148 -3.05 -2.18 -1.14
N TYR A 149 -3.43 -1.80 0.08
CA TYR A 149 -4.76 -1.31 0.40
C TYR A 149 -4.71 0.19 0.68
N PHE A 150 -5.68 0.90 0.12
CA PHE A 150 -5.87 2.33 0.35
C PHE A 150 -6.93 2.51 1.41
N PHE A 151 -6.67 3.38 2.38
CA PHE A 151 -7.60 3.72 3.45
C PHE A 151 -7.81 5.22 3.54
N ALA A 152 -8.97 5.61 4.03
CA ALA A 152 -9.31 6.98 4.38
C ALA A 152 -9.87 7.00 5.80
N GLU A 153 -9.48 8.01 6.56
CA GLU A 153 -10.02 8.26 7.89
C GLU A 153 -11.35 9.00 7.79
N VAL A 154 -12.40 8.41 8.35
CA VAL A 154 -13.77 8.93 8.38
C VAL A 154 -14.31 8.73 9.80
N ASP A 155 -14.70 9.81 10.47
CA ASP A 155 -15.26 9.80 11.82
C ASP A 155 -14.42 8.99 12.84
N GLY A 156 -13.09 9.15 12.79
CA GLY A 156 -12.14 8.47 13.68
C GLY A 156 -11.92 6.98 13.38
N LYS A 157 -12.42 6.48 12.23
CA LYS A 157 -12.20 5.12 11.75
C LYS A 157 -11.42 5.12 10.46
N LEU A 158 -10.56 4.14 10.26
CA LEU A 158 -9.94 3.85 8.96
C LEU A 158 -10.78 2.84 8.20
N LEU A 159 -11.18 3.23 6.98
CA LEU A 159 -11.98 2.41 6.07
C LEU A 159 -11.28 2.30 4.73
N LEU A 160 -11.54 1.22 3.99
CA LEU A 160 -11.07 1.07 2.62
C LEU A 160 -11.56 2.25 1.77
N ASP A 161 -10.61 2.91 1.11
CA ASP A 161 -10.85 4.11 0.31
C ASP A 161 -11.31 3.73 -1.10
N ASP A 162 -12.62 3.63 -1.27
CA ASP A 162 -13.29 3.33 -2.54
C ASP A 162 -13.76 4.56 -3.30
N VAL A 163 -13.71 5.74 -2.66
CA VAL A 163 -14.10 7.00 -3.28
C VAL A 163 -12.87 7.60 -3.97
N PRO A 164 -12.93 7.96 -5.26
CA PRO A 164 -11.81 8.62 -5.93
C PRO A 164 -11.43 9.94 -5.25
N SER A 165 -10.13 10.16 -5.07
CA SER A 165 -9.57 11.40 -4.53
C SER A 165 -8.17 11.67 -5.10
N ASP A 166 -7.73 12.92 -5.03
CA ASP A 166 -6.38 13.31 -5.42
C ASP A 166 -5.33 12.63 -4.53
N ALA A 167 -5.59 12.57 -3.22
CA ALA A 167 -4.72 11.90 -2.26
C ALA A 167 -4.53 10.42 -2.60
N ARG A 168 -5.63 9.69 -2.89
CA ARG A 168 -5.58 8.29 -3.32
C ARG A 168 -4.83 8.11 -4.63
N THR A 169 -5.00 9.04 -5.58
CA THR A 169 -4.27 9.03 -6.85
C THR A 169 -2.77 9.23 -6.63
N ARG A 170 -2.37 10.12 -5.73
CA ARG A 170 -0.97 10.34 -5.35
C ARG A 170 -0.39 9.13 -4.61
N LEU A 171 -1.12 8.55 -3.67
CA LEU A 171 -0.72 7.30 -3.00
C LEU A 171 -0.56 6.15 -4.00
N ARG A 172 -1.41 6.05 -5.04
CA ARG A 172 -1.21 5.05 -6.10
C ARG A 172 0.14 5.23 -6.81
N ARG A 173 0.55 6.47 -7.09
CA ARG A 173 1.88 6.75 -7.67
C ARG A 173 3.01 6.34 -6.72
N VAL A 174 2.82 6.47 -5.40
CA VAL A 174 3.76 5.97 -4.39
C VAL A 174 3.86 4.45 -4.44
N LEU A 175 2.74 3.73 -4.48
CA LEU A 175 2.73 2.26 -4.65
C LEU A 175 3.49 1.82 -5.91
N GLU A 176 3.23 2.47 -7.05
CA GLU A 176 3.93 2.16 -8.30
C GLU A 176 5.43 2.45 -8.22
N ALA A 177 5.86 3.47 -7.48
CA ALA A 177 7.27 3.73 -7.25
C ALA A 177 7.94 2.65 -6.41
N HIS A 178 7.26 2.12 -5.39
CA HIS A 178 7.75 0.97 -4.63
C HIS A 178 7.84 -0.29 -5.48
N ARG A 179 6.83 -0.55 -6.32
CA ARG A 179 6.82 -1.68 -7.27
C ARG A 179 7.97 -1.62 -8.26
N SER A 180 8.31 -0.43 -8.76
CA SER A 180 9.40 -0.25 -9.71
C SER A 180 10.77 -0.05 -9.05
N GLY A 181 10.87 -0.17 -7.71
CA GLY A 181 12.12 0.08 -6.96
C GLY A 181 12.61 1.53 -6.95
N ARG A 182 11.80 2.50 -7.41
CA ARG A 182 12.13 3.94 -7.40
C ARG A 182 11.91 4.58 -6.01
N ALA A 183 11.14 3.93 -5.16
CA ALA A 183 10.99 4.25 -3.75
C ALA A 183 11.29 2.96 -2.96
N GLN A 184 12.32 2.97 -2.12
CA GLN A 184 12.65 1.87 -1.19
C GLN A 184 12.81 2.46 0.20
#